data_AF-A0A971K9N4-F1
#
_entry.id   AF-A0A971K9N4-F1
#
_cell.length_a   1.000
_cell.length_b   1.000
_cell.length_c   1.000
_cell.angle_alpha   90.00
_cell.angle_beta   90.00
_cell.angle_gamma   90.00
#
_symmetry.space_group_name_H-M   'P 1'
#
loop_
_entity.id
_entity.type
_entity.pdbx_description
1 polymer ?
#
loop_
_entity_poly.entity_id
_entity_poly.type
_entity_poly.pdbx_seq_one_letter_code
_entity_poly.pdbx_strand_id
1 'polypeptide(L)'
;MKRFIFVLTVILIASAGVYNCKNSPENSSQELIGIQYGSDPINSFDISLPAGRTNQTPVIILIHGGAWTGGDKSDFNYLRRFFCKKGFAVASVNYRFANTRGGGFGHIIDD
;
A
#
# COMPACT_ATOMS: atom_id res chain seq x y z
N MET A 1 -33.46 -37.82 -31.76
CA MET A 1 -32.09 -37.93 -31.20
C MET A 1 -31.13 -36.85 -31.73
N LYS A 2 -31.13 -36.49 -33.02
CA LYS A 2 -30.21 -35.47 -33.58
C LYS A 2 -30.46 -34.01 -33.12
N ARG A 3 -31.72 -33.66 -32.78
CA ARG A 3 -32.09 -32.31 -32.28
C ARG A 3 -31.60 -32.03 -30.85
N PHE A 4 -31.46 -33.08 -30.01
CA PHE A 4 -30.96 -32.94 -28.64
C PHE A 4 -29.44 -32.72 -28.58
N ILE A 5 -28.69 -33.36 -29.48
CA ILE A 5 -27.23 -33.20 -29.59
C ILE A 5 -26.86 -31.76 -30.00
N PHE A 6 -27.65 -31.14 -30.89
CA PHE A 6 -27.39 -29.79 -31.38
C PHE A 6 -27.63 -28.70 -30.32
N VAL A 7 -28.60 -28.90 -29.42
CA VAL A 7 -28.86 -27.94 -28.33
C VAL A 7 -27.76 -28.02 -27.27
N LEU A 8 -27.23 -29.22 -27.00
CA LEU A 8 -26.15 -29.42 -26.03
C LEU A 8 -24.83 -28.76 -26.48
N THR A 9 -24.52 -28.82 -27.78
CA THR A 9 -23.30 -28.19 -28.33
C THR A 9 -23.38 -26.67 -28.35
N VAL A 10 -24.55 -26.07 -28.60
CA VAL A 10 -24.72 -24.62 -28.57
C VAL A 10 -24.55 -24.06 -27.14
N ILE A 11 -25.03 -24.77 -26.12
CA ILE A 11 -24.89 -24.37 -24.71
C ILE A 11 -23.41 -24.46 -24.25
N LEU A 12 -22.67 -25.48 -24.71
CA LEU A 12 -21.24 -25.64 -24.39
C LEU A 12 -20.37 -24.51 -24.99
N ILE A 13 -20.71 -24.03 -26.18
CA ILE A 13 -20.01 -22.91 -26.83
C ILE A 13 -20.35 -21.58 -26.15
N ALA A 14 -21.59 -21.38 -25.69
CA ALA A 14 -22.00 -20.18 -24.95
C ALA A 14 -21.30 -20.07 -23.57
N SER A 15 -21.01 -21.19 -22.93
CA SER A 15 -20.20 -21.25 -21.70
C SER A 15 -18.75 -20.83 -21.95
N ALA A 16 -18.13 -21.28 -23.05
CA ALA A 16 -16.74 -20.94 -23.36
C ALA A 16 -16.54 -19.46 -23.75
N GLY A 17 -17.56 -18.81 -24.33
CA GLY A 17 -17.47 -17.44 -24.85
C GLY A 17 -17.56 -16.30 -23.82
N VAL A 18 -17.82 -16.58 -22.54
CA VAL A 18 -18.04 -15.55 -21.50
C VAL A 18 -16.92 -15.50 -20.44
N TYR A 19 -15.88 -16.33 -20.54
CA TYR A 19 -14.67 -16.18 -19.73
C TYR A 19 -13.76 -15.03 -20.22
N ASN A 20 -14.35 -13.92 -20.66
CA ASN A 20 -13.59 -12.67 -20.71
C ASN A 20 -13.56 -12.11 -19.28
N CYS A 21 -12.70 -12.73 -18.46
CA CYS A 21 -12.48 -12.34 -17.08
C CYS A 21 -11.97 -10.91 -17.10
N LYS A 22 -12.77 -10.02 -16.53
CA LYS A 22 -12.49 -8.58 -16.33
C LYS A 22 -10.98 -8.35 -16.11
N ASN A 23 -10.41 -7.41 -16.85
CA ASN A 23 -9.10 -6.83 -16.54
C ASN A 23 -9.09 -6.44 -15.05
N SER A 24 -8.51 -7.27 -14.19
CA SER A 24 -8.12 -6.84 -12.86
C SER A 24 -7.24 -5.61 -13.06
N PRO A 25 -7.37 -4.56 -12.24
CA PRO A 25 -6.40 -3.48 -12.28
C PRO A 25 -5.02 -4.13 -12.17
N GLU A 26 -4.15 -3.81 -13.14
CA GLU A 26 -2.82 -4.43 -13.29
C GLU A 26 -2.03 -4.44 -11.97
N ASN A 27 -2.36 -3.50 -11.08
CA ASN A 27 -1.90 -3.43 -9.71
C ASN A 27 -3.06 -3.55 -8.71
N SER A 28 -3.05 -4.57 -7.86
CA SER A 28 -3.98 -4.69 -6.71
C SER A 28 -3.58 -3.75 -5.56
N SER A 29 -4.52 -3.42 -4.67
CA SER A 29 -4.21 -2.67 -3.45
C SER A 29 -3.36 -3.51 -2.51
N GLN A 30 -2.35 -2.89 -1.88
CA GLN A 30 -1.36 -3.57 -1.04
C GLN A 30 -1.05 -2.75 0.21
N GLU A 31 -0.76 -3.42 1.32
CA GLU A 31 -0.12 -2.81 2.49
C GLU A 31 1.21 -3.51 2.73
N LEU A 32 2.28 -2.72 2.83
CA LEU A 32 3.61 -3.17 3.22
C LEU A 32 3.95 -2.51 4.55
N ILE A 33 4.45 -3.29 5.51
CA ILE A 33 4.63 -2.87 6.91
C ILE A 33 6.09 -3.08 7.29
N GLY A 34 6.68 -2.13 8.02
CA GLY A 34 8.01 -2.25 8.61
C GLY A 34 9.15 -2.24 7.59
N ILE A 35 9.00 -1.53 6.47
CA ILE A 35 10.05 -1.40 5.46
C ILE A 35 11.16 -0.49 5.99
N GLN A 36 12.37 -1.03 6.11
CA GLN A 36 13.56 -0.28 6.57
C GLN A 36 14.02 0.71 5.49
N TYR A 37 14.35 1.92 5.89
CA TYR A 37 14.97 2.94 5.01
C TYR A 37 16.33 3.45 5.52
N GLY A 38 16.73 3.05 6.72
CA GLY A 38 18.02 3.43 7.31
C GLY A 38 18.67 2.29 8.08
N SER A 39 19.87 2.54 8.59
CA SER A 39 20.63 1.60 9.41
C SER A 39 20.05 1.42 10.81
N ASP A 40 19.45 2.47 11.36
CA ASP A 40 18.76 2.41 12.65
C ASP A 40 17.46 1.59 12.53
N PRO A 41 17.23 0.61 13.42
CA PRO A 41 16.02 -0.21 13.37
C PRO A 41 14.70 0.56 13.42
N ILE A 42 14.68 1.79 13.98
CA ILE A 42 13.47 2.60 14.04
C ILE A 42 13.16 3.30 12.70
N ASN A 43 14.16 3.50 11.85
CA ASN A 43 14.03 4.16 10.54
C ASN A 43 13.31 3.23 9.55
N SER A 44 12.01 3.14 9.74
CA SER A 44 11.09 2.24 9.03
C SER A 44 9.80 2.95 8.66
N PHE A 45 9.11 2.46 7.63
CA PHE A 45 7.80 2.96 7.24
C PHE A 45 6.82 1.85 6.89
N ASP A 46 5.54 2.21 6.93
CA ASP A 46 4.43 1.41 6.43
C ASP A 46 3.82 2.13 5.23
N ILE A 47 3.55 1.44 4.13
CA ILE A 47 2.97 2.04 2.93
C ILE A 47 1.70 1.29 2.50
N SER A 48 0.66 2.05 2.20
CA SER A 48 -0.56 1.56 1.55
C SER A 48 -0.57 2.02 0.10
N LEU A 49 -0.62 1.06 -0.81
CA LEU A 49 -0.64 1.26 -2.26
C LEU A 49 -2.06 1.06 -2.79
N PRO A 50 -2.60 2.01 -3.58
CA PRO A 50 -3.93 1.88 -4.14
C PRO A 50 -3.93 0.86 -5.29
N ALA A 51 -5.10 0.27 -5.53
CA ALA A 51 -5.33 -0.51 -6.74
C ALA A 51 -5.31 0.42 -7.98
N GLY A 52 -4.88 -0.09 -9.12
CA GLY A 52 -4.82 0.67 -10.37
C GLY A 52 -3.76 1.78 -10.39
N ARG A 53 -2.82 1.77 -9.42
CA ARG A 53 -1.70 2.72 -9.39
C ARG A 53 -0.85 2.63 -10.66
N THR A 54 -0.33 3.77 -11.08
CA THR A 54 0.67 3.94 -12.14
C THR A 54 1.89 4.71 -11.61
N ASN A 55 2.89 4.94 -12.45
CA ASN A 55 4.05 5.77 -12.12
C ASN A 55 3.72 7.26 -11.87
N GLN A 56 2.49 7.69 -12.18
CA GLN A 56 1.98 9.05 -11.93
C GLN A 56 1.15 9.14 -10.64
N THR A 57 1.02 8.05 -9.89
CA THR A 57 0.25 8.04 -8.63
C THR A 57 0.88 9.01 -7.62
N PRO A 58 0.13 9.99 -7.11
CA PRO A 58 0.66 10.90 -6.10
C PRO A 58 0.95 10.17 -4.78
N VAL A 59 2.00 10.62 -4.09
CA VAL A 59 2.45 10.05 -2.82
C VAL A 59 2.19 11.04 -1.69
N ILE A 60 1.64 10.55 -0.58
CA ILE A 60 1.53 11.28 0.68
C ILE A 60 2.45 10.62 1.71
N ILE A 61 3.27 11.41 2.38
CA ILE A 61 4.12 10.95 3.50
C ILE A 61 3.58 11.57 4.79
N LEU A 62 3.27 10.70 5.76
CA LEU A 62 2.75 11.06 7.08
C LEU A 62 3.88 10.91 8.10
N ILE A 63 4.22 12.02 8.76
CA ILE A 63 5.26 12.10 9.79
C ILE A 63 4.58 12.37 11.13
N HIS A 64 4.72 11.45 12.08
CA HIS A 64 4.05 11.54 13.38
C HIS A 64 4.67 12.64 14.26
N GLY A 65 3.87 13.15 15.21
CA GLY A 65 4.32 14.08 16.23
C GLY A 65 5.05 13.37 17.37
N GLY A 66 4.96 13.91 18.60
CA GLY A 66 5.61 13.32 19.78
C GLY A 66 6.86 14.07 20.27
N ALA A 67 6.97 15.35 19.89
CA ALA A 67 8.04 16.26 20.32
C ALA A 67 9.45 15.69 20.10
N TRP A 68 9.63 14.92 19.01
CA TRP A 68 10.85 14.20 18.67
C TRP A 68 11.32 13.15 19.68
N THR A 69 10.56 12.90 20.75
CA THR A 69 10.94 11.97 21.82
C THR A 69 10.08 10.71 21.85
N GLY A 70 9.09 10.61 20.95
CA GLY A 70 8.16 9.51 20.88
C GLY A 70 7.20 9.63 19.70
N GLY A 71 6.11 8.86 19.75
CA GLY A 71 5.15 8.69 18.67
C GLY A 71 5.45 7.45 17.83
N ASP A 72 4.53 7.07 16.95
CA ASP A 72 4.72 5.95 16.04
C ASP A 72 3.93 6.12 14.74
N LYS A 73 4.44 5.58 13.65
CA LYS A 73 3.81 5.56 12.32
C LYS A 73 2.42 4.95 12.34
N SER A 74 2.12 4.06 13.29
CA SER A 74 0.81 3.44 13.45
C SER A 74 -0.28 4.42 13.91
N ASP A 75 0.08 5.57 14.49
CA ASP A 75 -0.85 6.66 14.85
C ASP A 75 -1.65 7.14 13.62
N PHE A 76 -1.10 6.96 12.42
CA PHE A 76 -1.73 7.34 11.17
C PHE A 76 -2.33 6.20 10.34
N ASN A 77 -2.49 5.00 10.89
CA ASN A 77 -3.05 3.86 10.15
C ASN A 77 -4.41 4.17 9.52
N TYR A 78 -5.29 4.87 10.24
CA TYR A 78 -6.58 5.30 9.70
C TYR A 78 -6.41 6.26 8.51
N LEU A 79 -5.59 7.30 8.69
CA LEU A 79 -5.38 8.34 7.69
C LEU A 79 -4.69 7.80 6.43
N ARG A 80 -3.70 6.91 6.61
CA ARG A 80 -3.01 6.17 5.55
C ARG A 80 -4.00 5.39 4.68
N ARG A 81 -4.87 4.60 5.30
CA ARG A 81 -5.91 3.83 4.62
C ARG A 81 -6.97 4.72 3.96
N PHE A 82 -7.35 5.81 4.62
CA PHE A 82 -8.34 6.76 4.11
C PHE A 82 -7.88 7.38 2.79
N PHE A 83 -6.67 7.94 2.75
CA PHE A 83 -6.12 8.53 1.53
C PHE A 83 -5.76 7.48 0.47
N CYS A 84 -5.35 6.26 0.87
CA CYS A 84 -5.15 5.17 -0.08
C CYS A 84 -6.42 4.83 -0.86
N LYS A 85 -7.58 4.79 -0.18
CA LYS A 85 -8.88 4.60 -0.83
C LYS A 85 -9.28 5.75 -1.78
N LYS A 86 -8.60 6.89 -1.70
CA LYS A 86 -8.77 8.05 -2.60
C LYS A 86 -7.79 8.06 -3.78
N GLY A 87 -6.96 7.01 -3.94
CA GLY A 87 -6.05 6.86 -5.07
C GLY A 87 -4.63 7.38 -4.83
N PHE A 88 -4.27 7.67 -3.59
CA PHE A 88 -2.89 8.07 -3.23
C PHE A 88 -2.09 6.85 -2.77
N ALA A 89 -0.80 6.80 -3.10
CA ALA A 89 0.13 5.97 -2.34
C ALA A 89 0.45 6.69 -1.03
N VAL A 90 0.35 6.02 0.11
CA VAL A 90 0.47 6.71 1.40
C VAL A 90 1.42 5.97 2.31
N ALA A 91 2.51 6.62 2.72
CA ALA A 91 3.50 6.09 3.65
C ALA A 91 3.38 6.80 5.00
N SER A 92 3.43 6.05 6.09
CA SER A 92 3.61 6.57 7.45
C SER A 92 4.96 6.12 7.99
N VAL A 93 5.75 7.05 8.51
CA VAL A 93 7.20 6.86 8.72
C VAL A 93 7.56 7.04 10.19
N ASN A 94 8.39 6.15 10.72
CA ASN A 94 9.08 6.32 12.00
C ASN A 94 10.45 6.95 11.76
N TYR A 95 10.89 7.77 12.70
CA TYR A 95 12.21 8.42 12.70
C TYR A 95 12.88 8.28 14.08
N ARG A 96 14.21 8.43 14.13
CA ARG A 96 14.99 8.39 15.39
C ARG A 96 14.52 9.47 16.37
N PHE A 97 14.49 9.11 17.65
CA PHE A 97 14.12 10.05 18.70
C PHE A 97 15.30 10.84 19.24
N ALA A 98 15.07 12.11 19.54
CA ALA A 98 15.91 12.95 20.35
C ALA A 98 16.24 12.24 21.66
N ASN A 99 17.51 11.94 21.89
CA ASN A 99 17.96 11.41 23.16
C ASN A 99 19.38 11.91 23.46
N THR A 100 19.70 11.97 24.75
CA THR A 100 20.99 12.48 25.22
C THR A 100 22.16 11.54 24.90
N ARG A 101 21.89 10.27 24.56
CA ARG A 101 22.92 9.28 24.22
C ARG A 101 23.36 9.36 22.75
N GLY A 102 22.53 9.90 21.87
CA GLY A 102 22.73 9.97 20.43
C GLY A 102 23.18 11.33 19.91
N GLY A 103 23.50 12.31 20.76
CA GLY A 103 23.91 13.65 20.31
C GLY A 103 22.78 14.68 20.19
N GLY A 104 21.65 14.45 20.87
CA GLY A 104 20.56 15.44 20.94
C GLY A 104 19.71 15.48 19.67
N PHE A 105 19.38 16.66 19.15
CA PHE A 105 18.54 16.78 17.95
C PHE A 105 19.29 16.56 16.62
N GLY A 106 20.61 16.74 16.60
CA GLY A 106 21.41 16.66 15.35
C GLY A 106 21.29 15.29 14.67
N HIS A 107 21.48 14.22 15.44
CA HIS A 107 21.40 12.86 14.91
C HIS A 107 20.01 12.43 14.40
N ILE A 108 18.97 13.25 14.55
CA ILE A 108 17.65 12.93 13.98
C ILE A 108 17.66 13.24 12.48
N ILE A 109 18.33 14.32 12.10
CA ILE A 109 18.40 14.85 10.73
C ILE A 109 19.58 14.24 9.97
N ASP A 110 20.68 13.94 10.66
CA ASP A 110 21.93 13.51 10.04
C ASP A 110 22.01 11.97 9.91
N ASP A 111 22.36 11.47 8.73
CA ASP A 111 22.66 10.08 8.41
C ASP A 111 24.15 9.69 8.58
#